data_AF-A0A8H5EY90-F1
#
_entry.id   AF-A0A8H5EY90-F1
#
_cell.length_a   1.000
_cell.length_b   1.000
_cell.length_c   1.000
_cell.angle_alpha   90.00
_cell.angle_beta   90.00
_cell.angle_gamma   90.00
#
_symmetry.space_group_name_H-M   'P 1'
#
loop_
_entity.id
_entity.type
_entity.pdbx_description
1 polymer ?
#
loop_
_entity_poly.entity_id
_entity_poly.type
_entity_poly.pdbx_seq_one_letter_code
_entity_poly.pdbx_strand_id
1 'polypeptide(L)'
;MDVGIGNSALTEKAWEKLRQKLEHDIQGRKDARLFSEKQALMKSRFAILTETWDKWIAFLNLLTSEHFLYPQLFDLWNFLPINSILELDSGVEVTVKDFQPIIDTFHVLVSEFQRQMEERVLNLIPVANLAPASSNVALDLATSIFSCAISPAWWEDSDNHRSPVLFIGWKAASMHRCSYTRHHVKYDVRTPVRRSRLVFAAAASKLAHHLVHLCGADPFTTTANDMDTLDEQYICETCAETTGAGSKKAKKVVFNWRGALWHAAEQHKFEGRANDHGTQPTFSVLQGDADRKKVKRKNEKFKKEALNTLPAWYCNHCLTYNNGKSGVLRDVQEHVSDVHGIEKPPDPTNYFFNEMYRFNLEGRRTTINPVSPKSESQD
;
A
#
# COMPACT_ATOMS: atom_id res chain seq x y z
N MET A 1 48.33 -13.23 40.84
CA MET A 1 47.55 -14.47 40.90
C MET A 1 48.26 -15.47 40.00
N ASP A 2 49.05 -16.36 40.60
CA ASP A 2 49.72 -17.45 39.89
C ASP A 2 48.68 -18.45 39.41
N VAL A 3 48.44 -18.50 38.10
CA VAL A 3 47.70 -19.61 37.50
C VAL A 3 48.70 -20.74 37.35
N GLY A 4 48.82 -21.57 38.39
CA GLY A 4 49.64 -22.78 38.34
C GLY A 4 49.18 -23.69 37.19
N ILE A 5 49.97 -23.74 36.13
CA ILE A 5 49.77 -24.66 35.01
C ILE A 5 50.13 -26.06 35.52
N GLY A 6 49.13 -26.80 35.99
CA GLY A 6 49.29 -28.19 36.37
C GLY A 6 49.60 -29.05 35.14
N ASN A 7 50.82 -29.61 35.06
CA ASN A 7 51.28 -30.55 34.04
C ASN A 7 50.66 -31.97 34.22
N SER A 8 49.36 -32.04 34.44
CA SER A 8 48.66 -33.33 34.49
C SER A 8 48.61 -33.91 33.07
N ALA A 9 49.06 -35.16 32.89
CA ALA A 9 48.95 -35.85 31.61
C ALA A 9 47.48 -35.91 31.14
N LEU A 10 47.23 -35.55 29.89
CA LEU A 10 45.89 -35.59 29.30
C LEU A 10 45.42 -37.05 29.22
N THR A 11 44.35 -37.41 29.95
CA THR A 11 43.78 -38.75 29.86
C THR A 11 42.97 -38.90 28.57
N GLU A 12 42.83 -40.13 28.06
CA GLU A 12 42.02 -40.40 26.85
C GLU A 12 40.58 -39.87 26.98
N LYS A 13 39.99 -40.01 28.18
CA LYS A 13 38.66 -39.48 28.48
C LYS A 13 38.60 -37.95 28.44
N ALA A 14 39.66 -37.28 28.90
CA ALA A 14 39.77 -35.82 28.83
C ALA A 14 39.98 -35.36 27.38
N TRP A 15 40.77 -36.10 26.59
CA TRP A 15 40.98 -35.86 25.17
C TRP A 15 39.68 -35.97 24.38
N GLU A 16 38.93 -37.05 24.53
CA GLU A 16 37.69 -37.26 23.78
C GLU A 16 36.65 -36.15 24.04
N LYS A 17 36.52 -35.73 25.31
CA LYS A 17 35.64 -34.61 25.68
C LYS A 17 36.10 -33.29 25.06
N LEU A 18 37.42 -33.04 25.05
CA LEU A 18 37.99 -31.84 24.44
C LEU A 18 37.82 -31.85 22.91
N ARG A 19 38.05 -33.00 22.27
CA ARG A 19 37.90 -33.22 20.84
C ARG A 19 36.49 -32.90 20.36
N GLN A 20 35.46 -33.43 21.02
CA GLN A 20 34.06 -33.16 20.64
C GLN A 20 33.73 -31.66 20.69
N LYS A 21 34.23 -30.95 21.72
CA LYS A 21 34.07 -29.50 21.83
C LYS A 21 34.79 -28.78 20.70
N LEU A 22 36.04 -29.15 20.41
CA LEU A 22 36.82 -28.55 19.34
C LEU A 22 36.20 -28.81 17.96
N GLU A 23 35.70 -30.01 17.69
CA GLU A 23 35.02 -30.34 16.43
C GLU A 23 33.76 -29.49 16.25
N HIS A 24 32.95 -29.32 17.31
CA HIS A 24 31.79 -28.43 17.29
C HIS A 24 32.20 -26.98 17.01
N ASP A 25 33.19 -26.46 17.72
CA ASP A 25 33.66 -25.07 17.56
C ASP A 25 34.28 -24.83 16.17
N ILE A 26 35.06 -25.79 15.65
CA ILE A 26 35.65 -25.75 14.30
C ILE A 26 34.55 -25.78 13.24
N GLN A 27 33.55 -26.65 13.39
CA GLN A 27 32.44 -26.74 12.46
C GLN A 27 31.62 -25.45 12.46
N GLY A 28 31.31 -24.90 13.64
CA GLY A 28 30.63 -23.60 13.75
C GLY A 28 31.40 -22.45 13.10
N ARG A 29 32.73 -22.39 13.28
CA ARG A 29 33.58 -21.39 12.61
C ARG A 29 33.63 -21.59 11.10
N LYS A 30 33.70 -22.84 10.63
CA LYS A 30 33.67 -23.18 9.21
C LYS A 30 32.34 -22.75 8.57
N ASP A 31 31.22 -23.03 9.23
CA ASP A 31 29.89 -22.65 8.74
C ASP A 31 29.71 -21.13 8.71
N ALA A 32 30.16 -20.42 9.75
CA ALA A 32 30.14 -18.96 9.77
C ALA A 32 31.02 -18.35 8.65
N ARG A 33 32.20 -18.91 8.39
CA ARG A 33 33.07 -18.50 7.28
C ARG A 33 32.39 -18.73 5.93
N LEU A 34 31.90 -19.94 5.67
CA LEU A 34 31.22 -20.29 4.42
C LEU A 34 29.97 -19.43 4.18
N PHE A 35 29.21 -19.14 5.25
CA PHE A 35 28.08 -18.22 5.18
C PHE A 35 28.51 -16.80 4.78
N SER A 36 29.59 -16.29 5.38
CA SER A 36 30.13 -14.95 5.08
C SER A 36 30.68 -14.86 3.65
N GLU A 37 31.37 -15.91 3.19
CA GLU A 37 31.87 -16.02 1.82
C GLU A 37 30.72 -16.04 0.81
N LYS A 38 29.68 -16.85 1.07
CA LYS A 38 28.48 -16.91 0.22
C LYS A 38 27.72 -15.59 0.25
N GLN A 39 27.61 -14.90 1.39
CA GLN A 39 27.03 -13.55 1.50
C GLN A 39 27.77 -12.55 0.61
N ALA A 40 29.09 -12.47 0.73
CA ALA A 40 29.90 -11.55 -0.06
C ALA A 40 29.75 -11.82 -1.56
N LEU A 41 29.74 -13.10 -1.95
CA LEU A 41 29.50 -13.53 -3.33
C LEU A 41 28.11 -13.10 -3.83
N MET A 42 27.04 -13.38 -3.07
CA MET A 42 25.68 -13.00 -3.44
C MET A 42 25.53 -11.49 -3.58
N LYS A 43 26.14 -10.72 -2.66
CA LYS A 43 26.12 -9.25 -2.72
C LYS A 43 26.79 -8.73 -3.99
N SER A 44 27.94 -9.32 -4.37
CA SER A 44 28.64 -8.97 -5.62
C SER A 44 27.77 -9.26 -6.85
N ARG A 45 27.21 -10.47 -6.95
CA ARG A 45 26.34 -10.86 -8.08
C ARG A 45 25.06 -10.02 -8.16
N PHE A 46 24.47 -9.69 -7.02
CA PHE A 46 23.28 -8.86 -6.96
C PHE A 46 23.57 -7.40 -7.34
N ALA A 47 24.76 -6.88 -7.06
CA ALA A 47 25.18 -5.56 -7.53
C ALA A 47 25.20 -5.49 -9.07
N ILE A 48 25.67 -6.55 -9.74
CA ILE A 48 25.64 -6.66 -11.21
C ILE A 48 24.19 -6.62 -11.72
N LEU A 49 23.30 -7.42 -11.14
CA LEU A 49 21.88 -7.41 -11.49
C LEU A 49 21.21 -6.05 -11.23
N THR A 50 21.58 -5.38 -10.13
CA THR A 50 21.07 -4.03 -9.80
C THR A 50 21.42 -3.06 -10.92
N GLU A 51 22.70 -3.02 -11.30
CA GLU A 51 23.17 -2.11 -12.34
C GLU A 51 22.52 -2.39 -13.70
N THR A 52 22.36 -3.67 -14.08
CA THR A 52 21.73 -4.02 -15.36
C THR A 52 20.24 -3.72 -15.37
N TRP A 53 19.54 -3.98 -14.27
CA TRP A 53 18.13 -3.64 -14.11
C TRP A 53 17.89 -2.14 -14.15
N ASP A 54 18.66 -1.36 -13.40
CA ASP A 54 18.52 0.10 -13.32
C ASP A 54 18.77 0.74 -14.70
N LYS A 55 19.76 0.26 -15.45
CA LYS A 55 20.01 0.69 -16.83
C LYS A 55 18.84 0.38 -17.76
N TRP A 56 18.28 -0.84 -17.67
CA TRP A 56 17.14 -1.22 -18.50
C TRP A 56 15.90 -0.39 -18.18
N ILE A 57 15.61 -0.21 -16.88
CA ILE A 57 14.50 0.62 -16.42
C ILE A 57 14.66 2.08 -16.88
N ALA A 58 15.87 2.65 -16.77
CA ALA A 58 16.16 3.99 -17.26
C ALA A 58 15.98 4.11 -18.78
N PHE A 59 16.35 3.07 -19.54
CA PHE A 59 16.18 3.03 -20.99
C PHE A 59 14.70 3.09 -21.43
N LEU A 60 13.79 2.51 -20.64
CA LEU A 60 12.36 2.55 -20.95
C LEU A 60 11.73 3.94 -20.81
N ASN A 61 12.41 4.87 -20.11
CA ASN A 61 11.92 6.23 -19.86
C ASN A 61 10.47 6.25 -19.32
N LEU A 62 10.19 5.34 -18.37
CA LEU A 62 8.87 5.20 -17.78
C LEU A 62 8.53 6.38 -16.89
N LEU A 63 7.24 6.67 -16.82
CA LEU A 63 6.69 7.58 -15.84
C LEU A 63 6.73 6.93 -14.45
N THR A 64 7.04 7.70 -13.41
CA THR A 64 7.16 7.21 -12.03
C THR A 64 5.90 6.46 -11.57
N SER A 65 4.70 6.84 -12.03
CA SER A 65 3.46 6.11 -11.78
C SER A 65 3.48 4.69 -12.36
N GLU A 66 4.11 4.48 -13.51
CA GLU A 66 4.23 3.18 -14.16
C GLU A 66 5.21 2.28 -13.41
N HIS A 67 6.25 2.84 -12.78
CA HIS A 67 7.18 2.05 -11.94
C HIS A 67 6.50 1.34 -10.77
N PHE A 68 5.35 1.83 -10.30
CA PHE A 68 4.54 1.11 -9.29
C PHE A 68 3.91 -0.18 -9.82
N LEU A 69 3.91 -0.40 -11.13
CA LEU A 69 3.47 -1.63 -11.76
C LEU A 69 4.63 -2.58 -12.06
N TYR A 70 5.87 -2.12 -11.95
CA TYR A 70 7.05 -2.92 -12.25
C TYR A 70 7.54 -3.70 -11.02
N PRO A 71 8.14 -4.88 -11.23
CA PRO A 71 8.84 -5.58 -10.16
C PRO A 71 9.95 -4.69 -9.63
N GLN A 72 10.14 -4.73 -8.32
CA GLN A 72 11.33 -4.15 -7.72
C GLN A 72 12.48 -5.15 -7.84
N LEU A 73 13.70 -4.68 -7.61
CA LEU A 73 14.88 -5.53 -7.76
C LEU A 73 14.85 -6.82 -6.93
N PHE A 74 14.23 -6.81 -5.75
CA PHE A 74 14.07 -8.03 -4.94
C PHE A 74 12.94 -8.95 -5.43
N ASP A 75 11.96 -8.44 -6.17
CA ASP A 75 10.95 -9.29 -6.82
C ASP A 75 11.65 -10.13 -7.90
N LEU A 76 12.63 -9.54 -8.59
CA LEU A 76 13.46 -10.21 -9.60
C LEU A 76 14.24 -11.42 -9.07
N TRP A 77 14.65 -11.40 -7.80
CA TRP A 77 15.34 -12.53 -7.16
C TRP A 77 14.53 -13.83 -7.25
N ASN A 78 13.20 -13.73 -7.20
CA ASN A 78 12.31 -14.89 -7.18
C ASN A 78 12.06 -15.48 -8.57
N PHE A 79 12.53 -14.86 -9.64
CA PHE A 79 12.43 -15.42 -10.98
C PHE A 79 13.51 -16.47 -11.19
N LEU A 80 13.08 -17.67 -11.60
CA LEU A 80 13.96 -18.83 -11.74
C LEU A 80 15.19 -18.56 -12.63
N PRO A 81 15.09 -17.87 -13.79
CA PRO A 81 16.26 -17.56 -14.61
C PRO A 81 17.30 -16.68 -13.90
N ILE A 82 16.85 -15.74 -13.06
CA ILE A 82 17.75 -14.85 -12.32
C ILE A 82 18.37 -15.60 -11.15
N ASN A 83 17.55 -16.36 -10.42
CA ASN A 83 17.98 -17.16 -9.29
C ASN A 83 19.06 -18.18 -9.68
N SER A 84 18.94 -18.82 -10.84
CA SER A 84 19.91 -19.82 -11.30
C SER A 84 21.30 -19.22 -11.54
N ILE A 85 21.40 -17.98 -12.03
CA ILE A 85 22.67 -17.26 -12.18
C ILE A 85 23.22 -16.85 -10.81
N LEU A 86 22.36 -16.28 -9.95
CA LEU A 86 22.77 -15.86 -8.62
C LEU A 86 23.32 -17.03 -7.80
N GLU A 87 22.74 -18.22 -7.93
CA GLU A 87 23.10 -19.41 -7.16
C GLU A 87 24.19 -20.31 -7.78
N LEU A 88 24.83 -19.90 -8.89
CA LEU A 88 25.98 -20.62 -9.47
C LEU A 88 27.07 -20.93 -8.43
N ASP A 89 27.88 -21.95 -8.67
CA ASP A 89 28.96 -22.35 -7.77
C ASP A 89 29.92 -21.18 -7.47
N SER A 90 30.54 -21.20 -6.29
CA SER A 90 31.41 -20.11 -5.82
C SER A 90 32.68 -19.93 -6.66
N GLY A 91 33.11 -20.96 -7.38
CA GLY A 91 34.23 -20.91 -8.32
C GLY A 91 33.89 -20.29 -9.68
N VAL A 92 32.61 -20.00 -9.95
CA VAL A 92 32.16 -19.41 -11.21
C VAL A 92 32.08 -17.90 -11.05
N GLU A 93 32.94 -17.19 -11.79
CA GLU A 93 32.85 -15.74 -11.93
C GLU A 93 31.57 -15.40 -12.72
N VAL A 94 30.74 -14.53 -12.16
CA VAL A 94 29.51 -14.05 -12.79
C VAL A 94 29.73 -12.61 -13.22
N THR A 95 29.40 -12.34 -14.47
CA THR A 95 29.58 -11.06 -15.15
C THR A 95 28.25 -10.58 -15.73
N VAL A 96 28.25 -9.38 -16.32
CA VAL A 96 27.08 -8.85 -17.06
C VAL A 96 26.66 -9.77 -18.21
N LYS A 97 27.62 -10.47 -18.85
CA LYS A 97 27.33 -11.34 -20.01
C LYS A 97 26.42 -12.51 -19.63
N ASP A 98 26.55 -13.00 -18.41
CA ASP A 98 25.73 -14.10 -17.90
C ASP A 98 24.26 -13.67 -17.78
N PHE A 99 24.01 -12.40 -17.45
CA PHE A 99 22.66 -11.82 -17.37
C PHE A 99 22.08 -11.42 -18.74
N GLN A 100 22.89 -11.32 -19.81
CA GLN A 100 22.41 -10.80 -21.10
C GLN A 100 21.16 -11.52 -21.65
N PRO A 101 21.08 -12.87 -21.64
CA PRO A 101 19.87 -13.57 -22.10
C PRO A 101 18.61 -13.21 -21.28
N ILE A 102 18.78 -12.85 -20.01
CA ILE A 102 17.68 -12.42 -19.14
C ILE A 102 17.32 -10.96 -19.43
N ILE A 103 18.31 -10.09 -19.64
CA ILE A 103 18.09 -8.69 -20.00
C ILE A 103 17.25 -8.61 -21.28
N ASP A 104 17.56 -9.45 -22.27
CA ASP A 104 16.82 -9.53 -23.54
C ASP A 104 15.35 -9.96 -23.33
N THR A 105 15.04 -10.60 -22.20
CA THR A 105 13.70 -11.09 -21.83
C THR A 105 13.07 -10.34 -20.66
N PHE A 106 13.65 -9.23 -20.18
CA PHE A 106 13.11 -8.45 -19.05
C PHE A 106 11.66 -8.01 -19.29
N HIS A 107 11.30 -7.63 -20.51
CA HIS A 107 9.93 -7.28 -20.87
C HIS A 107 8.94 -8.44 -20.63
N VAL A 108 9.34 -9.69 -20.88
CA VAL A 108 8.54 -10.89 -20.60
C VAL A 108 8.38 -11.08 -19.09
N LEU A 109 9.47 -10.95 -18.33
CA LEU A 109 9.44 -11.09 -16.87
C LEU A 109 8.55 -10.03 -16.21
N VAL A 110 8.59 -8.78 -16.69
CA VAL A 110 7.73 -7.70 -16.22
C VAL A 110 6.27 -7.96 -16.55
N SER A 111 5.98 -8.40 -17.78
CA SER A 111 4.61 -8.71 -18.20
C SER A 111 4.03 -9.84 -17.34
N GLU A 112 4.82 -10.87 -17.09
CA GLU A 112 4.43 -11.99 -16.22
C GLU A 112 4.24 -11.53 -14.76
N PHE A 113 5.11 -10.67 -14.25
CA PHE A 113 4.96 -10.07 -12.92
C PHE A 113 3.64 -9.31 -12.78
N GLN A 114 3.34 -8.43 -13.75
CA GLN A 114 2.13 -7.62 -13.75
C GLN A 114 0.89 -8.50 -13.80
N ARG A 115 0.89 -9.50 -14.68
CA ARG A 115 -0.18 -10.51 -14.79
C ARG A 115 -0.39 -11.26 -13.48
N GLN A 116 0.68 -11.76 -12.85
CA GLN A 116 0.60 -12.44 -11.55
C GLN A 116 0.11 -11.50 -10.44
N MET A 117 0.50 -10.24 -10.46
CA MET A 117 0.05 -9.25 -9.48
C MET A 117 -1.46 -8.99 -9.62
N GLU A 118 -1.94 -8.83 -10.86
CA GLU A 118 -3.35 -8.62 -11.19
C GLU A 118 -4.18 -9.85 -10.82
N GLU A 119 -3.77 -11.03 -11.29
CA GLU A 119 -4.41 -12.31 -10.98
C GLU A 119 -4.48 -12.55 -9.46
N ARG A 120 -3.40 -12.26 -8.73
CA ARG A 120 -3.38 -12.40 -7.27
C ARG A 120 -4.39 -11.50 -6.59
N VAL A 121 -4.54 -10.25 -7.01
CA VAL A 121 -5.53 -9.32 -6.41
C VAL A 121 -6.94 -9.71 -6.82
N LEU A 122 -7.14 -10.11 -8.08
CA LEU A 122 -8.42 -10.60 -8.58
C LEU A 122 -8.90 -11.83 -7.80
N ASN A 123 -8.00 -12.79 -7.52
CA ASN A 123 -8.28 -13.99 -6.75
C ASN A 123 -8.62 -13.72 -5.27
N LEU A 124 -8.42 -12.50 -4.77
CA LEU A 124 -8.92 -12.11 -3.44
C LEU A 124 -10.43 -11.82 -3.46
N ILE A 125 -10.98 -11.42 -4.61
CA ILE A 125 -12.39 -11.06 -4.74
C ILE A 125 -13.24 -12.36 -4.74
N PRO A 126 -14.22 -12.49 -3.83
CA PRO A 126 -15.12 -13.63 -3.83
C PRO A 126 -15.89 -13.75 -5.14
N VAL A 127 -16.14 -14.98 -5.62
CA VAL A 127 -16.86 -15.23 -6.88
C VAL A 127 -18.22 -14.53 -6.94
N ALA A 128 -18.92 -14.43 -5.81
CA ALA A 128 -20.20 -13.73 -5.69
C ALA A 128 -20.12 -12.22 -6.02
N ASN A 129 -18.92 -11.64 -5.98
CA ASN A 129 -18.66 -10.23 -6.23
C ASN A 129 -18.09 -9.98 -7.65
N LEU A 130 -17.93 -11.00 -8.50
CA LEU A 130 -17.33 -10.87 -9.84
C LEU A 130 -18.34 -10.70 -10.99
N ALA A 131 -19.64 -10.92 -10.77
CA ALA A 131 -20.63 -11.00 -11.87
C ALA A 131 -21.14 -9.61 -12.34
N PRO A 132 -21.51 -9.41 -13.63
CA PRO A 132 -21.09 -10.09 -14.85
C PRO A 132 -19.83 -9.43 -15.47
N ALA A 133 -19.09 -8.65 -14.69
CA ALA A 133 -17.91 -7.92 -15.16
C ALA A 133 -16.84 -8.89 -15.71
N SER A 134 -16.18 -8.51 -16.80
CA SER A 134 -14.94 -9.17 -17.19
C SER A 134 -13.90 -9.05 -16.06
N SER A 135 -12.94 -9.97 -15.99
CA SER A 135 -11.89 -9.99 -14.95
C SER A 135 -11.23 -8.63 -14.72
N ASN A 136 -11.02 -7.88 -15.79
CA ASN A 136 -10.30 -6.60 -15.74
C ASN A 136 -11.19 -5.48 -15.19
N VAL A 137 -12.50 -5.51 -15.48
CA VAL A 137 -13.47 -4.54 -14.95
C VAL A 137 -13.73 -4.79 -13.46
N ALA A 138 -13.69 -6.04 -13.01
CA ALA A 138 -13.91 -6.39 -11.61
C ALA A 138 -12.97 -5.62 -10.67
N LEU A 139 -11.70 -5.46 -11.04
CA LEU A 139 -10.73 -4.73 -10.22
C LEU A 139 -10.98 -3.22 -10.18
N ASP A 140 -11.76 -2.64 -11.08
CA ASP A 140 -12.08 -1.21 -11.09
C ASP A 140 -13.42 -0.88 -10.40
N LEU A 141 -14.22 -1.90 -10.05
CA LEU A 141 -15.50 -1.72 -9.36
C LEU A 141 -15.34 -0.97 -8.04
N ALA A 142 -16.32 -0.13 -7.71
CA ALA A 142 -16.39 0.58 -6.42
C ALA A 142 -16.49 -0.39 -5.21
N THR A 143 -16.90 -1.62 -5.47
CA THR A 143 -17.04 -2.71 -4.48
C THR A 143 -15.77 -3.54 -4.31
N SER A 144 -14.76 -3.36 -5.17
CA SER A 144 -13.46 -4.03 -5.08
C SER A 144 -12.58 -3.32 -4.06
N ILE A 145 -12.81 -3.65 -2.79
CA ILE A 145 -12.13 -3.03 -1.66
C ILE A 145 -11.21 -4.03 -0.99
N PHE A 146 -9.97 -3.62 -0.81
CA PHE A 146 -8.93 -4.39 -0.15
C PHE A 146 -8.45 -3.67 1.10
N SER A 147 -7.79 -4.41 1.98
CA SER A 147 -7.05 -3.87 3.11
C SER A 147 -5.74 -4.63 3.27
N CYS A 148 -4.82 -4.10 4.05
CA CYS A 148 -3.58 -4.81 4.38
C CYS A 148 -3.73 -5.55 5.71
N ALA A 149 -3.59 -6.87 5.72
CA ALA A 149 -3.67 -7.69 6.93
C ALA A 149 -2.43 -7.60 7.83
N ILE A 150 -1.46 -6.74 7.50
CA ILE A 150 -0.33 -6.47 8.39
C ILE A 150 -0.83 -5.47 9.43
N SER A 151 -1.28 -6.05 10.54
CA SER A 151 -1.86 -5.34 11.67
C SER A 151 -0.97 -4.18 12.15
N PRO A 152 -1.56 -3.01 12.47
CA PRO A 152 -0.85 -1.90 13.07
C PRO A 152 -0.31 -2.15 14.50
N ALA A 153 -0.51 -3.35 15.04
CA ALA A 153 -0.02 -3.73 16.37
C ALA A 153 1.51 -3.63 16.57
N TRP A 154 2.31 -3.46 15.50
CA TRP A 154 3.76 -3.25 15.61
C TRP A 154 4.19 -1.80 15.45
N TRP A 155 3.27 -0.88 15.17
CA TRP A 155 3.53 0.56 15.08
C TRP A 155 3.03 1.29 16.32
N GLU A 156 3.29 0.70 17.50
CA GLU A 156 2.86 1.23 18.82
C GLU A 156 3.30 2.69 19.05
N ASP A 157 4.34 3.17 18.35
CA ASP A 157 4.86 4.54 18.49
C ASP A 157 4.41 5.53 17.40
N SER A 158 3.63 5.13 16.38
CA SER A 158 3.09 6.09 15.41
C SER A 158 1.59 6.22 15.56
N ASP A 159 1.16 7.25 16.30
CA ASP A 159 -0.26 7.61 16.47
C ASP A 159 -1.01 7.84 15.15
N ASN A 160 -0.32 7.91 14.01
CA ASN A 160 -0.88 8.16 12.68
C ASN A 160 -1.35 6.91 11.92
N HIS A 161 -1.15 5.67 12.41
CA HIS A 161 -1.56 4.44 11.70
C HIS A 161 -2.70 3.66 12.38
N ARG A 162 -3.50 4.32 13.23
CA ARG A 162 -4.58 3.65 14.00
C ARG A 162 -5.76 3.15 13.17
N SER A 163 -5.87 3.53 11.90
CA SER A 163 -7.05 3.26 11.09
C SER A 163 -6.76 2.32 9.92
N PRO A 164 -7.69 1.40 9.59
CA PRO A 164 -7.50 0.44 8.51
C PRO A 164 -7.41 1.18 7.16
N VAL A 165 -6.27 1.09 6.50
CA VAL A 165 -6.10 1.64 5.15
C VAL A 165 -6.90 0.77 4.19
N LEU A 166 -7.95 1.35 3.61
CA LEU A 166 -8.76 0.75 2.55
C LEU A 166 -8.18 1.11 1.19
N PHE A 167 -7.97 0.11 0.34
CA PHE A 167 -7.55 0.28 -1.05
C PHE A 167 -8.75 -0.02 -1.94
N ILE A 168 -9.18 0.98 -2.70
CA ILE A 168 -10.36 0.86 -3.57
C ILE A 168 -9.87 0.73 -5.00
N GLY A 169 -10.19 -0.41 -5.60
CA GLY A 169 -9.85 -0.79 -6.96
C GLY A 169 -8.36 -1.06 -7.23
N TRP A 170 -8.05 -1.37 -8.48
CA TRP A 170 -6.72 -1.77 -8.93
C TRP A 170 -5.66 -0.71 -8.67
N LYS A 171 -5.96 0.55 -8.98
CA LYS A 171 -4.99 1.65 -8.88
C LYS A 171 -4.45 1.80 -7.46
N ALA A 172 -5.32 1.77 -6.45
CA ALA A 172 -4.90 1.83 -5.05
C ALA A 172 -4.20 0.53 -4.60
N ALA A 173 -4.72 -0.64 -5.02
CA ALA A 173 -4.17 -1.94 -4.62
C ALA A 173 -2.78 -2.22 -5.21
N SER A 174 -2.55 -1.87 -6.47
CA SER A 174 -1.26 -2.07 -7.17
C SER A 174 -0.16 -1.17 -6.62
N MET A 175 -0.50 0.08 -6.26
CA MET A 175 0.42 1.01 -5.61
C MET A 175 0.76 0.62 -4.16
N HIS A 176 -0.04 -0.24 -3.53
CA HIS A 176 0.23 -0.69 -2.17
C HIS A 176 1.49 -1.57 -2.13
N ARG A 177 2.55 -1.00 -1.57
CA ARG A 177 3.77 -1.72 -1.23
C ARG A 177 3.85 -1.88 0.28
N CYS A 178 3.52 -3.07 0.79
CA CYS A 178 3.72 -3.30 2.20
C CYS A 178 5.22 -3.31 2.52
N SER A 179 5.66 -2.36 3.35
CA SER A 179 7.05 -2.22 3.80
C SER A 179 7.44 -3.23 4.87
N TYR A 180 6.52 -4.10 5.32
CA TYR A 180 6.85 -5.15 6.27
C TYR A 180 7.58 -6.28 5.57
N THR A 181 8.88 -6.07 5.50
CA THR A 181 9.85 -7.06 5.10
C THR A 181 10.11 -7.88 6.36
N ARG A 182 9.46 -9.04 6.51
CA ARG A 182 10.18 -10.13 7.17
C ARG A 182 11.37 -10.38 6.26
N HIS A 183 12.52 -9.82 6.63
CA HIS A 183 13.75 -10.10 5.94
C HIS A 183 13.95 -11.60 6.05
N HIS A 184 13.80 -12.32 4.94
CA HIS A 184 14.45 -13.61 4.88
C HIS A 184 15.93 -13.25 4.75
N VAL A 185 16.65 -13.42 5.84
CA VAL A 185 18.09 -13.25 5.88
C VAL A 185 18.66 -14.49 5.19
N LYS A 186 18.60 -14.55 3.86
CA LYS A 186 19.35 -15.55 3.10
C LYS A 186 20.72 -14.95 2.83
N TYR A 187 21.74 -15.49 3.50
CA TYR A 187 23.11 -14.97 3.42
C TYR A 187 23.22 -13.50 3.85
N ASP A 188 22.34 -13.02 4.73
CA ASP A 188 22.37 -11.64 5.23
C ASP A 188 22.36 -10.56 4.11
N VAL A 189 21.95 -10.99 2.91
CA VAL A 189 21.26 -10.17 1.94
C VAL A 189 19.83 -10.14 2.42
N ARG A 190 19.43 -8.98 2.93
CA ARG A 190 18.05 -8.68 3.26
C ARG A 190 17.23 -8.81 1.98
N THR A 191 16.67 -10.00 1.74
CA THR A 191 15.67 -10.18 0.69
C THR A 191 14.32 -9.87 1.33
N PRO A 192 13.72 -8.71 1.03
CA PRO A 192 12.38 -8.45 1.47
C PRO A 192 11.46 -9.42 0.74
N VAL A 193 11.00 -10.47 1.43
CA VAL A 193 9.96 -11.32 0.85
C VAL A 193 8.66 -10.52 0.91
N ARG A 194 8.29 -9.97 -0.24
CA ARG A 194 7.02 -9.30 -0.41
C ARG A 194 5.90 -10.32 -0.41
N ARG A 195 5.36 -10.57 0.77
CA ARG A 195 3.97 -11.00 0.87
C ARG A 195 3.15 -9.74 1.10
N SER A 196 2.80 -9.04 0.01
CA SER A 196 1.69 -8.08 0.10
C SER A 196 0.52 -8.87 0.67
N ARG A 197 0.15 -8.56 1.92
CA ARG A 197 -0.96 -9.21 2.61
C ARG A 197 -2.25 -8.46 2.34
N LEU A 198 -2.44 -8.08 1.07
CA LEU A 198 -3.74 -7.60 0.64
C LEU A 198 -4.74 -8.70 0.90
N VAL A 199 -5.84 -8.32 1.53
CA VAL A 199 -7.01 -9.17 1.77
C VAL A 199 -8.24 -8.42 1.30
N PHE A 200 -9.23 -9.16 0.81
CA PHE A 200 -10.51 -8.56 0.44
C PHE A 200 -11.25 -8.09 1.69
N ALA A 201 -11.61 -6.81 1.72
CA ALA A 201 -12.29 -6.19 2.85
C ALA A 201 -13.81 -6.40 2.70
N ALA A 202 -14.27 -7.62 2.96
CA ALA A 202 -15.65 -8.04 2.69
C ALA A 202 -16.72 -7.11 3.30
N ALA A 203 -16.51 -6.65 4.54
CA ALA A 203 -17.44 -5.74 5.20
C ALA A 203 -17.47 -4.35 4.56
N ALA A 204 -16.30 -3.82 4.15
CA ALA A 204 -16.21 -2.55 3.43
C ALA A 204 -16.81 -2.67 2.02
N SER A 205 -16.56 -3.78 1.32
CA SER A 205 -17.18 -4.10 0.02
C SER A 205 -18.71 -4.16 0.10
N LYS A 206 -19.26 -4.85 1.11
CA LYS A 206 -20.70 -4.89 1.37
C LYS A 206 -21.28 -3.48 1.61
N LEU A 207 -20.57 -2.64 2.36
CA LEU A 207 -20.99 -1.25 2.55
C LEU A 207 -20.91 -0.45 1.25
N ALA A 208 -19.84 -0.57 0.47
CA ALA A 208 -19.72 0.11 -0.82
C ALA A 208 -20.85 -0.29 -1.77
N HIS A 209 -21.20 -1.57 -1.82
CA HIS A 209 -22.34 -2.07 -2.58
C HIS A 209 -23.65 -1.37 -2.17
N HIS A 210 -23.87 -1.17 -0.88
CA HIS A 210 -25.02 -0.43 -0.38
C HIS A 210 -24.97 1.06 -0.76
N LEU A 211 -23.81 1.71 -0.63
CA LEU A 211 -23.64 3.13 -1.00
C LEU A 211 -23.87 3.39 -2.50
N VAL A 212 -23.42 2.48 -3.37
CA VAL A 212 -23.66 2.52 -4.82
C VAL A 212 -25.16 2.37 -5.11
N HIS A 213 -25.83 1.44 -4.43
CA HIS A 213 -27.27 1.25 -4.61
C HIS A 213 -28.08 2.48 -4.15
N LEU A 214 -27.67 3.13 -3.04
CA LEU A 214 -28.33 4.33 -2.51
C LEU A 214 -28.32 5.52 -3.48
N CYS A 215 -27.32 5.62 -4.36
CA CYS A 215 -27.28 6.63 -5.42
C CYS A 215 -27.94 6.19 -6.73
N GLY A 216 -28.66 5.06 -6.73
CA GLY A 216 -29.37 4.54 -7.90
C GLY A 216 -28.48 3.92 -8.98
N ALA A 217 -27.22 3.61 -8.64
CA ALA A 217 -26.27 2.99 -9.54
C ALA A 217 -26.19 1.46 -9.31
N ASP A 218 -25.65 0.73 -10.28
CA ASP A 218 -25.52 -0.72 -10.23
C ASP A 218 -24.15 -1.15 -9.65
N PRO A 219 -24.09 -1.80 -8.48
CA PRO A 219 -22.83 -2.19 -7.82
C PRO A 219 -21.98 -3.20 -8.58
N PHE A 220 -22.54 -3.86 -9.61
CA PHE A 220 -21.83 -4.83 -10.44
C PHE A 220 -21.13 -4.22 -11.66
N THR A 221 -21.42 -2.96 -11.97
CA THR A 221 -20.87 -2.25 -13.13
C THR A 221 -20.26 -0.90 -12.78
N THR A 222 -20.63 -0.32 -11.64
CA THR A 222 -20.15 1.00 -11.20
C THR A 222 -18.71 0.93 -10.71
N THR A 223 -17.83 1.66 -11.37
CA THR A 223 -16.41 1.77 -11.00
C THR A 223 -16.19 2.75 -9.85
N ALA A 224 -15.03 2.68 -9.21
CA ALA A 224 -14.63 3.67 -8.22
C ALA A 224 -14.61 5.11 -8.80
N ASN A 225 -14.25 5.26 -10.09
CA ASN A 225 -14.23 6.55 -10.76
C ASN A 225 -15.65 7.08 -11.05
N ASP A 226 -16.62 6.19 -11.32
CA ASP A 226 -18.02 6.58 -11.49
C ASP A 226 -18.59 7.15 -10.19
N MET A 227 -18.33 6.49 -9.05
CA MET A 227 -18.73 7.00 -7.73
C MET A 227 -18.09 8.34 -7.39
N ASP A 228 -16.86 8.58 -7.85
CA ASP A 228 -16.17 9.89 -7.69
C ASP A 228 -16.80 10.99 -8.50
N THR A 229 -17.28 10.63 -9.69
CA THR A 229 -17.92 11.54 -10.62
C THR A 229 -19.34 11.88 -10.16
N LEU A 230 -20.07 10.91 -9.60
CA LEU A 230 -21.38 11.13 -8.98
C LEU A 230 -21.28 12.11 -7.80
N ASP A 231 -20.22 11.99 -6.99
CA ASP A 231 -19.94 12.86 -5.84
C ASP A 231 -21.17 13.05 -4.92
N GLU A 232 -21.86 11.94 -4.67
CA GLU A 232 -23.00 11.92 -3.77
C GLU A 232 -22.57 12.06 -2.31
N GLN A 233 -23.47 12.63 -1.52
CA GLN A 233 -23.21 12.96 -0.12
C GLN A 233 -24.07 12.10 0.79
N TYR A 234 -23.45 11.43 1.75
CA TYR A 234 -24.05 10.42 2.61
C TYR A 234 -24.08 10.87 4.07
N ILE A 235 -25.12 10.45 4.79
CA ILE A 235 -25.29 10.65 6.23
C ILE A 235 -25.28 9.28 6.88
N CYS A 236 -24.48 9.08 7.92
CA CYS A 236 -24.59 7.88 8.76
C CYS A 236 -25.76 8.06 9.73
N GLU A 237 -26.81 7.27 9.57
CA GLU A 237 -28.03 7.38 10.37
C GLU A 237 -27.81 6.85 11.79
N THR A 238 -27.02 5.78 11.93
CA THR A 238 -26.61 5.21 13.21
C THR A 238 -25.95 6.25 14.12
N CYS A 239 -25.09 7.12 13.58
CA CYS A 239 -24.48 8.21 14.35
C CYS A 239 -25.40 9.43 14.55
N ALA A 240 -26.35 9.65 13.63
CA ALA A 240 -27.32 10.73 13.77
C ALA A 240 -28.30 10.46 14.92
N GLU A 241 -28.69 9.20 15.12
CA GLU A 241 -29.59 8.78 16.20
C GLU A 241 -28.93 8.89 17.58
N THR A 242 -27.69 8.43 17.72
CA THR A 242 -26.98 8.42 19.02
C THR A 242 -26.63 9.81 19.53
N THR A 243 -26.40 10.78 18.64
CA THR A 243 -26.13 12.17 19.01
C THR A 243 -27.39 12.97 19.38
N GLY A 244 -28.57 12.37 19.21
CA GLY A 244 -29.88 13.03 19.33
C GLY A 244 -30.60 12.91 20.69
N ALA A 245 -30.09 12.11 21.64
CA ALA A 245 -30.72 11.95 22.96
C ALA A 245 -30.46 13.16 23.89
N GLY A 246 -31.01 14.34 23.54
CA GLY A 246 -31.11 15.48 24.44
C GLY A 246 -30.78 16.86 23.88
N SER A 247 -30.19 16.97 22.67
CA SER A 247 -29.83 18.27 22.10
C SER A 247 -30.64 18.59 20.83
N LYS A 248 -31.46 19.66 20.86
CA LYS A 248 -32.23 20.18 19.70
C LYS A 248 -31.35 20.72 18.55
N LYS A 249 -30.04 20.42 18.55
CA LYS A 249 -29.03 20.95 17.62
C LYS A 249 -28.01 19.89 17.18
N ALA A 250 -28.40 18.62 17.10
CA ALA A 250 -27.51 17.58 16.58
C ALA A 250 -27.05 17.96 15.16
N LYS A 251 -25.74 18.15 14.99
CA LYS A 251 -25.13 18.51 13.70
C LYS A 251 -25.17 17.28 12.81
N LYS A 252 -25.71 17.41 11.59
CA LYS A 252 -25.63 16.34 10.59
C LYS A 252 -24.21 16.30 10.06
N VAL A 253 -23.59 15.13 10.20
CA VAL A 253 -22.27 14.84 9.66
C VAL A 253 -22.46 14.20 8.29
N VAL A 254 -21.83 14.79 7.28
CA VAL A 254 -21.96 14.40 5.88
C VAL A 254 -20.61 13.97 5.34
N PHE A 255 -20.63 12.92 4.53
CA PHE A 255 -19.45 12.28 3.95
C PHE A 255 -19.65 12.13 2.44
N ASN A 256 -18.57 12.14 1.65
CA ASN A 256 -18.64 11.50 0.33
C ASN A 256 -18.57 9.96 0.50
N TRP A 257 -18.66 9.22 -0.59
CA TRP A 257 -18.72 7.75 -0.50
C TRP A 257 -17.45 7.11 0.11
N ARG A 258 -16.25 7.62 -0.20
CA ARG A 258 -15.00 7.15 0.42
C ARG A 258 -14.92 7.50 1.91
N GLY A 259 -15.37 8.71 2.27
CA GLY A 259 -15.45 9.16 3.66
C GLY A 259 -16.47 8.36 4.46
N ALA A 260 -17.55 7.90 3.85
CA ALA A 260 -18.52 6.99 4.47
C ALA A 260 -17.90 5.63 4.76
N LEU A 261 -17.16 5.05 3.81
CA LEU A 261 -16.42 3.80 4.00
C LEU A 261 -15.39 3.91 5.12
N TRP A 262 -14.62 5.00 5.12
CA TRP A 262 -13.65 5.28 6.18
C TRP A 262 -14.30 5.44 7.55
N HIS A 263 -15.37 6.24 7.61
CA HIS A 263 -16.14 6.46 8.83
C HIS A 263 -16.65 5.14 9.41
N ALA A 264 -17.19 4.26 8.56
CA ALA A 264 -17.61 2.92 8.96
C ALA A 264 -16.43 2.08 9.49
N ALA A 265 -15.30 2.10 8.80
CA ALA A 265 -14.11 1.35 9.19
C ALA A 265 -13.57 1.78 10.57
N GLU A 266 -13.53 3.08 10.83
CA GLU A 266 -12.95 3.67 12.03
C GLU A 266 -13.92 3.67 13.22
N GLN A 267 -15.17 4.11 13.01
CA GLN A 267 -16.12 4.37 14.08
C GLN A 267 -17.05 3.18 14.36
N HIS A 268 -17.29 2.33 13.37
CA HIS A 268 -18.20 1.18 13.49
C HIS A 268 -17.48 -0.16 13.48
N LYS A 269 -16.15 -0.18 13.26
CA LYS A 269 -15.24 -1.34 13.27
C LYS A 269 -15.85 -2.59 12.64
N PHE A 270 -15.50 -2.82 11.37
CA PHE A 270 -16.00 -3.95 10.57
C PHE A 270 -15.83 -5.37 11.19
N GLU A 271 -14.98 -5.57 12.21
CA GLU A 271 -14.57 -6.89 12.70
C GLU A 271 -14.60 -7.06 14.25
N GLY A 272 -15.56 -6.45 14.95
CA GLY A 272 -15.98 -6.97 16.27
C GLY A 272 -15.10 -6.67 17.49
N ARG A 273 -14.31 -5.58 17.51
CA ARG A 273 -13.74 -5.06 18.77
C ARG A 273 -14.65 -3.96 19.34
N ALA A 274 -15.30 -4.24 20.46
CA ALA A 274 -16.25 -3.34 21.16
C ALA A 274 -15.76 -1.89 21.30
N ASN A 275 -16.25 -1.00 20.43
CA ASN A 275 -16.52 0.40 20.75
C ASN A 275 -18.00 0.66 20.40
N ASP A 276 -18.66 1.42 21.29
CA ASP A 276 -20.01 1.97 21.43
C ASP A 276 -21.19 1.67 20.46
N HIS A 277 -21.01 1.16 19.24
CA HIS A 277 -22.12 1.02 18.29
C HIS A 277 -22.45 -0.39 17.82
N GLY A 278 -21.50 -1.34 17.83
CA GLY A 278 -21.71 -2.80 17.66
C GLY A 278 -22.54 -3.28 16.44
N THR A 279 -23.02 -2.37 15.60
CA THR A 279 -24.02 -2.59 14.55
C THR A 279 -23.46 -2.10 13.22
N GLN A 280 -23.87 -2.75 12.14
CA GLN A 280 -23.50 -2.31 10.79
C GLN A 280 -24.13 -0.93 10.55
N PRO A 281 -23.34 0.11 10.20
CA PRO A 281 -23.89 1.44 10.04
C PRO A 281 -24.84 1.51 8.85
N THR A 282 -25.95 2.20 9.03
CA THR A 282 -26.88 2.56 7.95
C THR A 282 -26.56 3.95 7.43
N PHE A 283 -26.77 4.14 6.13
CA PHE A 283 -26.55 5.41 5.46
C PHE A 283 -27.75 5.82 4.63
N SER A 284 -27.95 7.12 4.47
CA SER A 284 -28.85 7.70 3.49
C SER A 284 -28.16 8.80 2.70
N VAL A 285 -28.64 9.04 1.47
CA VAL A 285 -28.18 10.16 0.66
C VAL A 285 -28.77 11.46 1.21
N LEU A 286 -27.92 12.49 1.36
CA LEU A 286 -28.32 13.83 1.76
C LEU A 286 -29.42 14.35 0.81
N GLN A 287 -30.56 14.71 1.36
CA GLN A 287 -31.65 15.29 0.59
C GLN A 287 -31.55 16.82 0.56
N GLY A 288 -32.07 17.44 -0.50
CA GLY A 288 -32.16 18.90 -0.65
C GLY A 288 -30.96 19.55 -1.36
N ASP A 289 -31.23 20.21 -2.48
CA ASP A 289 -30.22 20.83 -3.34
C ASP A 289 -29.39 21.91 -2.64
N ALA A 290 -30.02 22.69 -1.75
CA ALA A 290 -29.34 23.77 -1.03
C ALA A 290 -28.25 23.23 -0.10
N ASP A 291 -28.54 22.14 0.63
CA ASP A 291 -27.58 21.51 1.53
C ASP A 291 -26.49 20.77 0.74
N ARG A 292 -26.85 20.08 -0.36
CA ARG A 292 -25.86 19.47 -1.27
C ARG A 292 -24.88 20.50 -1.82
N LYS A 293 -25.36 21.61 -2.38
CA LYS A 293 -24.51 22.70 -2.90
C LYS A 293 -23.61 23.28 -1.81
N LYS A 294 -24.15 23.45 -0.59
CA LYS A 294 -23.38 23.97 0.55
C LYS A 294 -22.28 23.01 0.99
N VAL A 295 -22.54 21.70 1.04
CA VAL A 295 -21.54 20.67 1.35
C VAL A 295 -20.49 20.61 0.26
N LYS A 296 -20.89 20.54 -1.02
CA LYS A 296 -19.95 20.49 -2.15
C LYS A 296 -18.99 21.67 -2.14
N ARG A 297 -19.48 22.91 -1.96
CA ARG A 297 -18.62 24.09 -1.85
C ARG A 297 -17.63 24.02 -0.68
N LYS A 298 -18.05 23.48 0.47
CA LYS A 298 -17.16 23.29 1.63
C LYS A 298 -16.11 22.21 1.35
N ASN A 299 -16.53 21.08 0.78
CA ASN A 299 -15.66 19.97 0.43
C ASN A 299 -14.63 20.38 -0.63
N GLU A 300 -15.02 21.13 -1.66
CA GLU A 300 -14.11 21.67 -2.68
C GLU A 300 -13.06 22.60 -2.08
N LYS A 301 -13.46 23.52 -1.18
CA LYS A 301 -12.52 24.38 -0.47
C LYS A 301 -11.53 23.56 0.34
N PHE A 302 -12.01 22.59 1.11
CA PHE A 302 -11.17 21.71 1.90
C PHE A 302 -10.25 20.86 1.02
N LYS A 303 -10.77 20.25 -0.05
CA LYS A 303 -10.02 19.44 -1.01
C LYS A 303 -8.90 20.27 -1.63
N LYS A 304 -9.18 21.51 -2.06
CA LYS A 304 -8.16 22.42 -2.59
C LYS A 304 -7.07 22.74 -1.56
N GLU A 305 -7.45 22.99 -0.30
CA GLU A 305 -6.47 23.23 0.77
C GLU A 305 -5.63 21.98 1.03
N ALA A 306 -6.27 20.83 1.22
CA ALA A 306 -5.63 19.56 1.52
C ALA A 306 -4.71 19.08 0.38
N LEU A 307 -5.13 19.23 -0.88
CA LEU A 307 -4.29 18.91 -2.05
C LEU A 307 -2.97 19.70 -2.06
N ASN A 308 -2.97 20.93 -1.53
CA ASN A 308 -1.79 21.79 -1.47
C ASN A 308 -0.91 21.52 -0.25
N THR A 309 -1.44 20.91 0.81
CA THR A 309 -0.70 20.70 2.07
C THR A 309 -0.34 19.25 2.34
N LEU A 310 -0.99 18.30 1.68
CA LEU A 310 -0.72 16.88 1.89
C LEU A 310 0.53 16.44 1.12
N PRO A 311 1.51 15.80 1.79
CA PRO A 311 2.70 15.27 1.14
C PRO A 311 2.37 13.94 0.44
N ALA A 312 1.53 14.01 -0.60
CA ALA A 312 0.93 12.87 -1.28
C ALA A 312 1.17 12.86 -2.78
N TRP A 313 1.99 13.78 -3.29
CA TRP A 313 2.27 13.93 -4.71
C TRP A 313 3.65 13.41 -5.05
N TYR A 314 3.77 12.76 -6.20
CA TYR A 314 5.04 12.33 -6.77
C TYR A 314 5.27 13.05 -8.08
N CYS A 315 6.53 13.39 -8.35
CA CYS A 315 6.96 13.73 -9.70
C CYS A 315 6.80 12.49 -10.59
N ASN A 316 6.33 12.67 -11.83
CA ASN A 316 6.22 11.55 -12.77
C ASN A 316 7.50 11.28 -13.56
N HIS A 317 8.53 12.13 -13.39
CA HIS A 317 9.80 12.06 -14.12
C HIS A 317 11.01 11.70 -13.24
N CYS A 318 10.80 11.53 -11.93
CA CYS A 318 11.85 11.27 -10.96
C CYS A 318 11.45 10.17 -9.97
N LEU A 319 12.16 9.04 -9.99
CA LEU A 319 12.04 8.00 -8.97
C LEU A 319 12.65 8.40 -7.62
N THR A 320 13.66 9.28 -7.67
CA THR A 320 14.47 9.66 -6.51
C THR A 320 14.04 10.99 -5.89
N TYR A 321 13.03 11.66 -6.46
CA TYR A 321 12.50 12.90 -5.89
C TYR A 321 12.16 12.69 -4.41
N ASN A 322 12.62 13.62 -3.57
CA ASN A 322 12.43 13.58 -2.12
C ASN A 322 12.81 12.23 -1.48
N ASN A 323 13.91 11.62 -1.95
CA ASN A 323 14.38 10.30 -1.51
C ASN A 323 13.32 9.19 -1.69
N GLY A 324 12.54 9.26 -2.78
CA GLY A 324 11.46 8.32 -3.08
C GLY A 324 10.19 8.53 -2.23
N LYS A 325 10.08 9.66 -1.51
CA LYS A 325 8.89 10.01 -0.72
C LYS A 325 8.01 11.00 -1.48
N SER A 326 6.72 10.99 -1.18
CA SER A 326 5.80 11.98 -1.72
C SER A 326 6.04 13.37 -1.11
N GLY A 327 5.81 14.41 -1.91
CA GLY A 327 5.87 15.83 -1.53
C GLY A 327 4.50 16.49 -1.60
N VAL A 328 4.42 17.77 -1.23
CA VAL A 328 3.20 18.57 -1.43
C VAL A 328 3.09 19.03 -2.89
N LEU A 329 1.87 19.32 -3.37
CA LEU A 329 1.64 19.60 -4.80
C LEU A 329 2.54 20.71 -5.34
N ARG A 330 2.59 21.85 -4.63
CA ARG A 330 3.38 23.01 -5.06
C ARG A 330 4.85 22.64 -5.25
N ASP A 331 5.45 22.00 -4.26
CA ASP A 331 6.87 21.65 -4.28
C ASP A 331 7.19 20.63 -5.39
N VAL A 332 6.25 19.73 -5.71
CA VAL A 332 6.37 18.81 -6.85
C VAL A 332 6.24 19.56 -8.17
N GLN A 333 5.30 20.50 -8.31
CA GLN A 333 5.15 21.30 -9.53
C GLN A 333 6.37 22.20 -9.78
N GLU A 334 6.91 22.82 -8.72
CA GLU A 334 8.16 23.59 -8.79
C GLU A 334 9.32 22.70 -9.21
N HIS A 335 9.47 21.52 -8.58
CA HIS A 335 10.48 20.54 -8.98
C HIS A 335 10.35 20.12 -10.45
N VAL A 336 9.12 19.84 -10.92
CA VAL A 336 8.86 19.47 -12.32
C VAL A 336 9.35 20.56 -13.28
N SER A 337 9.08 21.83 -12.99
CA SER A 337 9.57 22.93 -13.81
C SER A 337 11.07 23.14 -13.71
N ASP A 338 11.64 23.14 -12.50
CA ASP A 338 13.03 23.55 -12.27
C ASP A 338 14.02 22.45 -12.66
N VAL A 339 13.66 21.16 -12.49
CA VAL A 339 14.54 20.02 -12.77
C VAL A 339 14.31 19.44 -14.16
N HIS A 340 13.07 19.45 -14.66
CA HIS A 340 12.73 18.86 -15.97
C HIS A 340 12.45 19.91 -17.05
N GLY A 341 12.50 21.21 -16.74
CA GLY A 341 12.29 22.29 -17.72
C GLY A 341 10.88 22.35 -18.30
N ILE A 342 9.89 21.75 -17.63
CA ILE A 342 8.50 21.70 -18.10
C ILE A 342 7.79 23.03 -17.76
N GLU A 343 7.12 23.62 -18.76
CA GLU A 343 6.44 24.92 -18.65
C GLU A 343 5.42 24.98 -17.50
N LYS A 344 5.23 26.18 -16.93
CA LYS A 344 4.28 26.43 -15.84
C LYS A 344 2.90 26.86 -16.39
N PRO A 345 1.78 26.32 -15.87
CA PRO A 345 1.71 25.21 -14.91
C PRO A 345 1.99 23.86 -15.62
N PRO A 346 2.74 22.95 -14.99
CA PRO A 346 2.98 21.65 -15.59
C PRO A 346 1.67 20.88 -15.80
N ASP A 347 1.58 20.18 -16.93
CA ASP A 347 0.43 19.31 -17.24
C ASP A 347 0.23 18.27 -16.10
N PRO A 348 -1.01 17.96 -15.69
CA PRO A 348 -1.31 16.97 -14.64
C PRO A 348 -0.77 15.56 -14.89
N THR A 349 -0.27 15.25 -16.10
CA THR A 349 0.43 14.00 -16.40
C THR A 349 1.88 13.97 -15.90
N ASN A 350 2.47 15.13 -15.55
CA ASN A 350 3.86 15.24 -15.09
C ASN A 350 4.04 14.98 -13.58
N TYR A 351 2.95 14.79 -12.85
CA TYR A 351 2.94 14.42 -11.45
C TYR A 351 1.69 13.62 -11.16
N PHE A 352 1.68 12.80 -10.12
CA PHE A 352 0.49 12.02 -9.77
C PHE A 352 0.27 11.96 -8.27
N PHE A 353 -1.00 11.81 -7.90
CA PHE A 353 -1.42 11.67 -6.51
C PHE A 353 -1.28 10.22 -6.07
N ASN A 354 -0.66 10.01 -4.91
CA ASN A 354 -0.56 8.70 -4.28
C ASN A 354 -1.92 8.31 -3.69
N GLU A 355 -2.61 7.37 -4.35
CA GLU A 355 -3.95 6.90 -3.94
C GLU A 355 -3.98 6.39 -2.49
N MET A 356 -2.83 5.98 -1.91
CA MET A 356 -2.78 5.60 -0.50
C MET A 356 -3.13 6.75 0.46
N TYR A 357 -2.98 8.01 0.06
CA TYR A 357 -3.35 9.20 0.86
C TYR A 357 -4.74 9.74 0.53
N ARG A 358 -5.50 9.07 -0.35
CA ARG A 358 -6.80 9.58 -0.78
C ARG A 358 -7.79 9.70 0.37
N PHE A 359 -7.65 8.85 1.39
CA PHE A 359 -8.43 8.96 2.62
C PHE A 359 -8.14 10.26 3.39
N ASN A 360 -6.94 10.84 3.33
CA ASN A 360 -6.67 12.14 3.98
C ASN A 360 -7.41 13.28 3.29
N LEU A 361 -7.66 13.15 1.98
CA LEU A 361 -8.44 14.10 1.21
C LEU A 361 -9.95 13.92 1.40
N GLU A 362 -10.41 12.68 1.39
CA GLU A 362 -11.83 12.36 1.23
C GLU A 362 -12.47 11.78 2.50
N GLY A 363 -11.67 11.34 3.46
CA GLY A 363 -12.11 10.80 4.76
C GLY A 363 -12.62 11.85 5.74
N ARG A 364 -12.48 13.14 5.42
CA ARG A 364 -12.93 14.21 6.32
C ARG A 364 -14.42 14.44 6.24
N ARG A 365 -15.02 14.63 7.42
CA ARG A 365 -16.44 14.86 7.60
C ARG A 365 -16.81 16.34 7.53
N THR A 366 -17.88 16.68 6.81
CA THR A 366 -18.44 18.04 6.78
C THR A 366 -19.67 18.11 7.68
N THR A 367 -19.74 19.13 8.53
CA THR A 367 -20.91 19.35 9.39
C THR A 367 -21.87 20.38 8.77
N ILE A 368 -23.16 20.04 8.79
CA ILE A 368 -24.27 20.95 8.48
C ILE A 368 -25.03 21.23 9.77
N ASN A 369 -25.29 22.51 10.04
CA ASN A 369 -26.24 22.91 11.09
C ASN A 369 -27.65 22.75 10.53
N PRO A 370 -28.60 22.15 11.29
CA PRO A 370 -29.99 22.10 10.86
C PRO A 370 -30.50 23.51 10.55
N VAL A 371 -31.13 23.68 9.39
CA VAL A 371 -31.84 24.91 9.07
C VAL A 371 -32.96 25.02 10.10
N SER A 372 -32.92 26.06 10.95
CA SER A 372 -34.04 26.35 11.83
C SER A 372 -35.29 26.42 10.95
N PRO A 373 -36.35 25.65 11.22
CA PRO A 373 -37.60 25.82 10.49
C PRO A 373 -37.92 27.30 10.58
N LYS A 374 -37.99 27.98 9.42
CA LYS A 374 -38.51 29.34 9.40
C LYS A 374 -39.87 29.21 10.07
N SER A 375 -40.06 29.85 11.21
CA SER A 375 -41.37 29.99 11.80
C SER A 375 -42.26 30.53 10.69
N GLU A 376 -43.14 29.70 10.14
CA GLU A 376 -44.24 30.20 9.34
C GLU A 376 -44.95 31.19 10.25
N SER A 377 -44.81 32.46 9.93
CA SER A 377 -45.59 33.52 10.54
C SER A 377 -47.04 33.13 10.28
N GLN A 378 -47.74 32.76 11.34
CA GLN A 378 -49.18 32.66 11.33
C GLN A 378 -49.70 34.08 11.12
N ASP A 379 -49.99 34.41 9.87
CA ASP A 379 -50.87 35.53 9.49
C ASP A 379 -52.30 35.00 9.32
#